data_AF-A0A2V8MDW2-F1
#
_entry.id   AF-A0A2V8MDW2-F1
#
_cell.length_a   1.000
_cell.length_b   1.000
_cell.length_c   1.000
_cell.angle_alpha   90.00
_cell.angle_beta   90.00
_cell.angle_gamma   90.00
#
_symmetry.space_group_name_H-M   'P 1'
#
loop_
_entity.id
_entity.type
_entity.pdbx_description
1 polymer ?
#
loop_
_entity_poly.entity_id
_entity_poly.type
_entity_poly.pdbx_seq_one_letter_code
_entity_poly.pdbx_strand_id
1 'polypeptide(L)'
;MLSALMLLACSSFALAQRTPDLSGIWSFNGLRTLSNQTPPMTAAGQRKFNANKPSYGPRAIPPALGNDPAGKCDPLGLVRLILFPRPMEIIQVPGRVLQFFEWNHMWRTIWTDGRKLPEDPDPRWFGYSVGKWDGDTFVVESTGFDDRTWLDQFGNPYSDEMRLEERWRRVGDTLEITMTLTDPKTYSTPWVSEKKIFKLQPKEEIREEICVPSIEAEFNRRTRDPAAGIKK
;
A
#
# COMPACT_ATOMS: atom_id res chain seq x y z
N MET A 1 -29.65 -64.74 17.69
CA MET A 1 -30.24 -63.38 17.53
C MET A 1 -29.91 -62.65 18.84
N LEU A 2 -29.20 -61.54 18.96
CA LEU A 2 -28.71 -60.51 18.03
C LEU A 2 -27.25 -60.15 18.42
N SER A 3 -26.41 -59.88 17.42
CA SER A 3 -25.07 -59.33 17.57
C SER A 3 -25.17 -57.80 17.57
N ALA A 4 -24.65 -57.13 18.59
CA ALA A 4 -24.64 -55.68 18.68
C ALA A 4 -23.37 -55.13 18.01
N LEU A 5 -23.52 -54.55 16.81
CA LEU A 5 -22.47 -53.79 16.14
C LEU A 5 -22.31 -52.43 16.84
N MET A 6 -21.14 -52.22 17.44
CA MET A 6 -20.71 -50.93 17.98
C MET A 6 -20.13 -50.11 16.82
N LEU A 7 -20.90 -49.14 16.31
CA LEU A 7 -20.45 -48.18 15.31
C LEU A 7 -19.48 -47.18 15.97
N LEU A 8 -18.17 -47.33 15.72
CA LEU A 8 -17.20 -46.27 16.00
C LEU A 8 -17.45 -45.12 15.01
N ALA A 9 -18.02 -44.02 15.50
CA ALA A 9 -18.02 -42.75 14.78
C ALA A 9 -16.58 -42.22 14.74
N CYS A 10 -15.95 -42.32 13.57
CA CYS A 10 -14.67 -41.69 13.31
C CYS A 10 -14.92 -40.18 13.16
N SER A 11 -14.71 -39.41 14.23
CA SER A 11 -14.75 -37.95 14.18
C SER A 11 -13.59 -37.45 13.32
N SER A 12 -13.85 -37.16 12.05
CA SER A 12 -12.91 -36.44 11.19
C SER A 12 -12.71 -35.03 11.72
N PHE A 13 -11.64 -34.84 12.51
CA PHE A 13 -11.11 -33.51 12.77
C PHE A 13 -10.55 -32.98 11.45
N ALA A 14 -11.29 -32.11 10.77
CA ALA A 14 -10.71 -31.25 9.76
C ALA A 14 -9.64 -30.41 10.46
N LEU A 15 -8.37 -30.68 10.17
CA LEU A 15 -7.26 -29.80 10.56
C LEU A 15 -7.57 -28.44 9.93
N ALA A 16 -7.99 -27.48 10.76
CA ALA A 16 -8.08 -26.09 10.33
C ALA A 16 -6.69 -25.72 9.77
N GLN A 17 -6.62 -25.48 8.47
CA GLN A 17 -5.38 -25.12 7.81
C GLN A 17 -4.90 -23.82 8.45
N ARG A 18 -3.82 -23.90 9.22
CA ARG A 18 -3.29 -22.77 9.97
C ARG A 18 -2.93 -21.69 8.95
N THR A 19 -3.64 -20.56 9.00
CA THR A 19 -3.34 -19.42 8.15
C THR A 19 -1.89 -18.99 8.40
N PRO A 20 -1.07 -18.77 7.37
CA PRO A 20 0.28 -18.26 7.54
C PRO A 20 0.30 -17.00 8.40
N ASP A 21 1.40 -16.80 9.14
CA ASP A 21 1.57 -15.65 10.00
C ASP A 21 2.50 -14.63 9.35
N LEU A 22 1.94 -13.51 8.90
CA LEU A 22 2.68 -12.37 8.38
C LEU A 22 3.08 -11.37 9.47
N SER A 23 2.70 -11.62 10.73
CA SER A 23 2.90 -10.64 11.80
C SER A 23 4.38 -10.31 12.01
N GLY A 24 4.64 -9.05 12.29
CA GLY A 24 5.99 -8.50 12.51
C GLY A 24 6.19 -7.12 11.89
N ILE A 25 7.33 -6.52 12.19
CA ILE A 25 7.77 -5.25 11.61
C ILE A 25 8.64 -5.54 10.39
N TRP A 26 8.33 -4.88 9.28
CA TRP A 26 8.91 -5.14 7.98
C TRP A 26 9.47 -3.86 7.37
N SER A 27 10.74 -3.91 6.96
CA SER A 27 11.41 -2.79 6.28
C SER A 27 11.66 -3.10 4.82
N PHE A 28 11.51 -2.08 3.97
CA PHE A 28 11.77 -2.15 2.53
C PHE A 28 12.80 -1.10 2.11
N ASN A 29 13.75 -1.54 1.29
CA ASN A 29 14.79 -0.67 0.73
C ASN A 29 14.97 -0.90 -0.78
N GLY A 30 13.90 -1.29 -1.47
CA GLY A 30 13.92 -1.54 -2.91
C GLY A 30 13.37 -0.37 -3.73
N LEU A 31 12.96 -0.67 -4.95
CA LEU A 31 12.37 0.29 -5.87
C LEU A 31 11.03 0.82 -5.35
N ARG A 32 10.95 2.14 -5.15
CA ARG A 32 9.80 2.88 -4.57
C ARG A 32 8.72 3.24 -5.59
N THR A 33 8.51 2.35 -6.55
CA THR A 33 7.42 2.34 -7.53
C THR A 33 7.12 0.89 -7.89
N LEU A 34 6.04 0.61 -8.62
CA LEU A 34 5.65 -0.76 -8.98
C LEU A 34 6.77 -1.45 -9.78
N SER A 35 7.26 -0.84 -10.87
CA SER A 35 8.36 -1.36 -11.66
C SER A 35 9.11 -0.24 -12.39
N ASN A 36 10.27 -0.55 -12.97
CA ASN A 36 11.02 0.38 -13.83
C ASN A 36 10.34 0.63 -15.19
N GLN A 37 9.27 -0.09 -15.51
CA GLN A 37 8.55 0.00 -16.77
C GLN A 37 7.11 0.41 -16.50
N THR A 38 6.85 1.71 -16.55
CA THR A 38 5.49 2.24 -16.49
C THR A 38 4.73 1.88 -17.77
N PRO A 39 3.50 1.34 -17.68
CA PRO A 39 2.68 1.08 -18.85
C PRO A 39 2.39 2.35 -19.64
N PRO A 40 2.07 2.25 -20.94
CA PRO A 40 1.59 3.38 -21.70
C PRO A 40 0.37 4.01 -21.03
N MET A 41 0.38 5.34 -20.90
CA MET A 41 -0.75 6.06 -20.33
C MET A 41 -1.80 6.37 -21.39
N THR A 42 -3.04 6.49 -20.97
CA THR A 42 -4.08 7.13 -21.79
C THR A 42 -3.79 8.64 -21.93
N ALA A 43 -4.53 9.32 -22.79
CA ALA A 43 -4.45 10.79 -22.87
C ALA A 43 -4.80 11.48 -21.54
N ALA A 44 -5.72 10.93 -20.75
CA ALA A 44 -6.08 11.47 -19.44
C ALA A 44 -4.97 11.24 -18.41
N GLY A 45 -4.39 10.02 -18.36
CA GLY A 45 -3.25 9.71 -17.52
C GLY A 45 -2.04 10.58 -17.84
N GLN A 46 -1.71 10.74 -19.12
CA GLN A 46 -0.59 11.57 -19.56
C GLN A 46 -0.76 13.05 -19.15
N ARG A 47 -1.99 13.60 -19.24
CA ARG A 47 -2.27 14.97 -18.77
C ARG A 47 -2.01 15.11 -17.27
N LYS A 48 -2.50 14.17 -16.44
CA LYS A 48 -2.24 14.18 -14.99
C LYS A 48 -0.74 14.03 -14.70
N PHE A 49 -0.05 13.11 -15.36
CA PHE A 49 1.40 12.90 -15.19
C PHE A 49 2.22 14.16 -15.50
N ASN A 50 1.88 14.85 -16.59
CA ASN A 50 2.56 16.10 -16.98
C ASN A 50 2.26 17.25 -16.01
N ALA A 51 1.09 17.26 -15.37
CA ALA A 51 0.74 18.23 -14.34
C ALA A 51 1.45 17.98 -13.00
N ASN A 52 1.82 16.73 -12.73
CA ASN A 52 2.60 16.37 -11.54
C ASN A 52 4.05 16.80 -11.70
N LYS A 53 4.54 17.58 -10.74
CA LYS A 53 5.89 18.14 -10.67
C LYS A 53 6.64 17.51 -9.49
N PRO A 54 7.26 16.33 -9.67
CA PRO A 54 7.88 15.59 -8.58
C PRO A 54 9.18 16.25 -8.12
N SER A 55 9.63 15.88 -6.93
CA SER A 55 10.97 16.22 -6.42
C SER A 55 11.98 15.08 -6.54
N TYR A 56 11.57 13.97 -7.15
CA TYR A 56 12.39 12.78 -7.37
C TYR A 56 12.34 12.32 -8.82
N GLY A 57 13.39 11.60 -9.22
CA GLY A 57 13.50 11.00 -10.55
C GLY A 57 13.87 11.99 -11.66
N PRO A 58 13.77 11.59 -12.93
CA PRO A 58 14.25 12.39 -14.07
C PRO A 58 13.53 13.73 -14.29
N ARG A 59 12.32 13.88 -13.75
CA ARG A 59 11.51 15.12 -13.83
C ARG A 59 11.59 15.95 -12.54
N ALA A 60 12.54 15.64 -11.67
CA ALA A 60 12.68 16.30 -10.38
C ALA A 60 12.89 17.81 -10.55
N ILE A 61 12.11 18.59 -9.80
CA ILE A 61 12.34 20.01 -9.60
C ILE A 61 12.45 20.32 -8.11
N PRO A 62 12.98 21.49 -7.71
CA PRO A 62 13.01 21.88 -6.32
C PRO A 62 11.63 21.72 -5.67
N PRO A 63 11.52 21.09 -4.48
CA PRO A 63 10.23 20.85 -3.82
C PRO A 63 9.35 22.09 -3.67
N ALA A 64 9.95 23.27 -3.50
CA ALA A 64 9.24 24.55 -3.43
C ALA A 64 8.45 24.90 -4.71
N LEU A 65 8.90 24.39 -5.85
CA LEU A 65 8.30 24.62 -7.17
C LEU A 65 7.41 23.44 -7.60
N GLY A 66 7.44 22.35 -6.84
CA GLY A 66 6.67 21.13 -7.05
C GLY A 66 5.25 21.23 -6.53
N ASN A 67 4.49 20.16 -6.75
CA ASN A 67 3.11 20.03 -6.26
C ASN A 67 2.83 18.64 -5.67
N ASP A 68 3.86 17.94 -5.20
CA ASP A 68 3.70 16.69 -4.48
C ASP A 68 2.88 16.93 -3.19
N PRO A 69 1.72 16.27 -3.00
CA PRO A 69 0.88 16.44 -1.82
C PRO A 69 1.64 16.19 -0.50
N ALA A 70 2.65 15.32 -0.54
CA ALA A 70 3.51 15.03 0.61
C ALA A 70 4.19 16.29 1.18
N GLY A 71 4.47 17.30 0.34
CA GLY A 71 5.09 18.57 0.76
C GLY A 71 4.20 19.49 1.58
N LYS A 72 2.96 19.08 1.87
CA LYS A 72 2.00 19.77 2.75
C LYS A 72 1.46 18.84 3.84
N CYS A 73 2.10 17.69 4.06
CA CYS A 73 1.61 16.63 4.93
C CYS A 73 0.28 15.98 4.51
N ASP A 74 -0.12 16.08 3.23
CA ASP A 74 -1.24 15.27 2.74
C ASP A 74 -0.84 13.78 2.68
N PRO A 75 -1.80 12.83 2.78
CA PRO A 75 -1.52 11.40 2.71
C PRO A 75 -0.78 11.00 1.43
N LEU A 76 0.13 10.03 1.55
CA LEU A 76 0.96 9.58 0.41
C LEU A 76 0.20 8.74 -0.63
N GLY A 77 -0.95 8.18 -0.27
CA GLY A 77 -1.60 7.11 -1.03
C GLY A 77 -1.06 5.72 -0.66
N LEU A 78 -1.85 4.68 -0.90
CA LEU A 78 -1.56 3.33 -0.40
C LEU A 78 -0.25 2.74 -0.94
N VAL A 79 -0.08 2.72 -2.27
CA VAL A 79 1.08 2.08 -2.91
C VAL A 79 2.37 2.79 -2.51
N ARG A 80 2.37 4.12 -2.54
CA ARG A 80 3.51 4.94 -2.09
C ARG A 80 3.84 4.70 -0.62
N LEU A 81 2.84 4.52 0.24
CA LEU A 81 3.02 4.27 1.66
C LEU A 81 3.61 2.87 1.95
N ILE A 82 3.12 1.82 1.26
CA ILE A 82 3.68 0.46 1.36
C ILE A 82 5.15 0.44 0.93
N LEU A 83 5.49 1.14 -0.15
CA LEU A 83 6.85 1.18 -0.71
C LEU A 83 7.72 2.30 -0.12
N PHE A 84 7.24 3.01 0.90
CA PHE A 84 7.97 4.08 1.54
C PHE A 84 9.14 3.48 2.35
N PRO A 85 10.31 4.16 2.44
CA PRO A 85 11.47 3.64 3.19
C PRO A 85 11.32 3.86 4.70
N ARG A 86 10.17 3.43 5.23
CA ARG A 86 9.83 3.40 6.65
C ARG A 86 9.22 2.04 6.95
N PRO A 87 9.46 1.47 8.14
CA PRO A 87 8.89 0.19 8.49
C PRO A 87 7.36 0.22 8.51
N MET A 88 6.76 -0.93 8.27
CA MET A 88 5.36 -1.19 8.60
C MET A 88 5.26 -2.41 9.51
N GLU A 89 4.35 -2.36 10.47
CA GLU A 89 3.98 -3.51 11.27
C GLU A 89 2.75 -4.18 10.68
N ILE A 90 2.76 -5.51 10.60
CA ILE A 90 1.60 -6.32 10.26
C ILE A 90 1.12 -6.99 11.55
N ILE A 91 -0.17 -6.85 11.83
CA ILE A 91 -0.84 -7.48 12.98
C ILE A 91 -2.03 -8.27 12.46
N GLN A 92 -2.02 -9.58 12.70
CA GLN A 92 -3.14 -10.46 12.34
C GLN A 92 -4.05 -10.68 13.55
N VAL A 93 -5.34 -10.38 13.40
CA VAL A 93 -6.37 -10.67 14.40
C VAL A 93 -7.57 -11.36 13.73
N PRO A 94 -8.48 -12.00 14.48
CA PRO A 94 -9.68 -12.57 13.89
C PRO A 94 -10.48 -11.54 13.08
N GLY A 95 -10.79 -11.87 11.83
CA GLY A 95 -11.61 -11.06 10.92
C GLY A 95 -10.92 -9.88 10.21
N ARG A 96 -9.66 -9.57 10.55
CA ARG A 96 -8.89 -8.53 9.84
C ARG A 96 -7.37 -8.65 10.02
N VAL A 97 -6.64 -8.17 9.01
CA VAL A 97 -5.20 -7.88 9.09
C VAL A 97 -5.04 -6.36 9.17
N LEU A 98 -4.22 -5.89 10.10
CA LEU A 98 -3.90 -4.49 10.28
C LEU A 98 -2.48 -4.24 9.78
N GLN A 99 -2.30 -3.17 9.00
CA GLN A 99 -0.99 -2.64 8.65
C GLN A 99 -0.83 -1.30 9.36
N PHE A 100 0.24 -1.16 10.13
CA PHE A 100 0.60 0.07 10.81
C PHE A 100 1.85 0.65 10.17
N PHE A 101 1.74 1.86 9.63
CA PHE A 101 2.85 2.52 8.96
C PHE A 101 3.52 3.50 9.92
N GLU A 102 4.85 3.45 10.01
CA GLU A 102 5.62 4.42 10.79
C GLU A 102 5.41 5.85 10.25
N TRP A 103 5.49 6.02 8.93
CA TRP A 103 5.19 7.31 8.31
C TRP A 103 3.73 7.71 8.55
N ASN A 104 3.54 8.93 9.07
CA ASN A 104 2.26 9.50 9.51
C ASN A 104 1.54 8.70 10.62
N HIS A 105 2.18 7.66 11.17
CA HIS A 105 1.70 6.88 12.30
C HIS A 105 0.24 6.39 12.12
N MET A 106 -0.03 5.71 11.00
CA MET A 106 -1.39 5.47 10.50
C MET A 106 -1.68 4.02 10.14
N TRP A 107 -2.97 3.66 10.20
CA TRP A 107 -3.45 2.30 10.02
C TRP A 107 -4.15 2.10 8.68
N ARG A 108 -3.89 0.96 8.04
CA ARG A 108 -4.78 0.35 7.04
C ARG A 108 -5.39 -0.91 7.63
N THR A 109 -6.69 -1.08 7.43
CA THR A 109 -7.41 -2.31 7.77
C THR A 109 -7.70 -3.11 6.50
N ILE A 110 -7.38 -4.40 6.52
CA ILE A 110 -7.71 -5.36 5.47
C ILE A 110 -8.69 -6.37 6.08
N TRP A 111 -9.94 -6.37 5.61
CA TRP A 111 -10.97 -7.26 6.14
C TRP A 111 -10.82 -8.68 5.61
N THR A 112 -10.87 -9.67 6.50
CA THR A 112 -10.68 -11.09 6.17
C THR A 112 -11.87 -11.97 6.56
N ASP A 113 -13.02 -11.35 6.83
CA ASP A 113 -14.27 -11.99 7.23
C ASP A 113 -15.13 -12.49 6.05
N GLY A 114 -14.59 -12.49 4.84
CA GLY A 114 -15.26 -12.96 3.63
C GLY A 114 -16.21 -11.95 2.98
N ARG A 115 -16.28 -10.71 3.49
CA ARG A 115 -17.03 -9.64 2.81
C ARG A 115 -16.44 -9.32 1.44
N LYS A 116 -17.28 -8.80 0.54
CA LYS A 116 -16.85 -8.26 -0.75
C LYS A 116 -16.41 -6.80 -0.62
N LEU A 117 -15.68 -6.31 -1.62
CA LEU A 117 -15.47 -4.88 -1.79
C LEU A 117 -16.83 -4.18 -1.96
N PRO A 118 -17.00 -2.95 -1.42
CA PRO A 118 -18.17 -2.13 -1.71
C PRO A 118 -18.27 -1.84 -3.21
N GLU A 119 -19.49 -1.82 -3.75
CA GLU A 119 -19.72 -1.50 -5.17
C GLU A 119 -19.49 -0.01 -5.47
N ASP A 120 -19.86 0.87 -4.53
CA ASP A 120 -19.69 2.32 -4.61
C ASP A 120 -19.11 2.86 -3.29
N PRO A 121 -17.79 2.73 -3.06
CA PRO A 121 -17.16 3.22 -1.85
C PRO A 121 -16.94 4.73 -1.88
N ASP A 122 -17.23 5.42 -0.77
CA ASP A 122 -16.71 6.77 -0.55
C ASP A 122 -15.18 6.78 -0.73
N PRO A 123 -14.60 7.79 -1.43
CA PRO A 123 -13.16 7.84 -1.65
C PRO A 123 -12.36 7.88 -0.33
N ARG A 124 -11.32 7.06 -0.27
CA ARG A 124 -10.39 6.97 0.88
C ARG A 124 -8.96 7.09 0.39
N TRP A 125 -8.13 7.79 1.16
CA TRP A 125 -6.70 7.93 0.88
C TRP A 125 -5.98 6.59 0.70
N PHE A 126 -6.40 5.52 1.39
CA PHE A 126 -5.85 4.16 1.28
C PHE A 126 -6.82 3.12 0.70
N GLY A 127 -7.96 3.57 0.17
CA GLY A 127 -9.01 2.71 -0.34
C GLY A 127 -9.70 1.85 0.73
N TYR A 128 -10.49 0.90 0.26
CA TYR A 128 -11.10 -0.18 1.04
C TYR A 128 -10.47 -1.50 0.63
N SER A 129 -10.02 -2.30 1.60
CA SER A 129 -9.29 -3.55 1.34
C SER A 129 -9.99 -4.77 1.92
N VAL A 130 -10.08 -5.84 1.13
CA VAL A 130 -10.47 -7.18 1.57
C VAL A 130 -9.36 -8.17 1.24
N GLY A 131 -9.19 -9.20 2.06
CA GLY A 131 -8.13 -10.17 1.90
C GLY A 131 -8.62 -11.61 2.11
N LYS A 132 -7.99 -12.53 1.39
CA LYS A 132 -8.22 -13.98 1.51
C LYS A 132 -6.92 -14.74 1.37
N TRP A 133 -6.89 -15.94 1.93
CA TRP A 133 -5.74 -16.85 1.79
C TRP A 133 -5.92 -17.74 0.57
N ASP A 134 -4.88 -17.82 -0.25
CA ASP A 134 -4.72 -18.73 -1.38
C ASP A 134 -3.46 -19.57 -1.11
N GLY A 135 -3.65 -20.73 -0.47
CA GLY A 135 -2.55 -21.54 0.06
C GLY A 135 -1.73 -20.79 1.10
N ASP A 136 -0.46 -20.52 0.79
CA ASP A 136 0.49 -19.78 1.64
C ASP A 136 0.57 -18.28 1.33
N THR A 137 -0.25 -17.80 0.38
CA THR A 137 -0.24 -16.42 -0.10
C THR A 137 -1.49 -15.69 0.39
N PHE A 138 -1.30 -14.53 1.01
CA PHE A 138 -2.39 -13.62 1.35
C PHE A 138 -2.66 -12.69 0.16
N VAL A 139 -3.83 -12.83 -0.45
CA VAL A 139 -4.26 -12.05 -1.61
C VAL A 139 -5.19 -10.94 -1.12
N VAL A 140 -4.84 -9.70 -1.44
CA VAL A 140 -5.58 -8.49 -1.02
C VAL A 140 -6.07 -7.77 -2.26
N GLU A 141 -7.35 -7.41 -2.26
CA GLU A 141 -7.96 -6.59 -3.30
C GLU A 141 -8.39 -5.25 -2.68
N SER A 142 -8.12 -4.15 -3.37
CA SER A 142 -8.44 -2.81 -2.89
C SER A 142 -9.00 -1.90 -3.98
N THR A 143 -9.98 -1.06 -3.61
CA THR A 143 -10.68 -0.09 -4.49
C THR A 143 -11.10 1.16 -3.70
N GLY A 144 -11.72 2.15 -4.36
CA GLY A 144 -12.25 3.35 -3.69
C GLY A 144 -11.17 4.33 -3.27
N PHE A 145 -10.13 4.48 -4.09
CA PHE A 145 -8.99 5.34 -3.79
C PHE A 145 -9.31 6.81 -4.06
N ASP A 146 -8.82 7.68 -3.19
CA ASP A 146 -8.76 9.11 -3.44
C ASP A 146 -7.65 9.41 -4.46
N ASP A 147 -8.01 10.01 -5.60
CA ASP A 147 -7.11 10.23 -6.74
C ASP A 147 -6.29 11.54 -6.65
N ARG A 148 -6.38 12.25 -5.52
CA ARG A 148 -5.55 13.44 -5.25
C ARG A 148 -4.11 13.08 -4.88
N THR A 149 -3.85 11.85 -4.44
CA THR A 149 -2.49 11.38 -4.16
C THR A 149 -1.83 10.79 -5.41
N TRP A 150 -0.53 10.54 -5.32
CA TRP A 150 0.24 9.97 -6.40
C TRP A 150 0.56 8.52 -6.10
N LEU A 151 0.70 7.70 -7.14
CA LEU A 151 1.09 6.30 -6.99
C LEU A 151 2.47 6.18 -6.31
N ASP A 152 3.37 7.10 -6.64
CA ASP A 152 4.75 7.13 -6.15
C ASP A 152 5.33 8.56 -6.12
N GLN A 153 6.56 8.66 -5.63
CA GLN A 153 7.33 9.91 -5.53
C GLN A 153 7.78 10.49 -6.89
N PHE A 154 7.57 9.77 -7.99
CA PHE A 154 7.92 10.21 -9.35
C PHE A 154 6.75 10.88 -10.07
N GLY A 155 5.62 11.04 -9.39
CA GLY A 155 4.44 11.71 -9.91
C GLY A 155 3.63 10.85 -10.87
N ASN A 156 3.75 9.53 -10.81
CA ASN A 156 2.85 8.63 -11.52
C ASN A 156 1.43 8.78 -10.96
N PRO A 157 0.43 9.17 -11.78
CA PRO A 157 -0.93 9.35 -11.32
C PRO A 157 -1.70 8.03 -11.28
N TYR A 158 -2.84 8.03 -10.63
CA TYR A 158 -3.92 7.07 -10.86
C TYR A 158 -5.26 7.82 -10.81
N SER A 159 -6.36 7.11 -11.08
CA SER A 159 -7.73 7.62 -11.06
C SER A 159 -8.56 6.97 -9.96
N ASP A 160 -9.77 7.48 -9.78
CA ASP A 160 -10.81 6.91 -8.92
C ASP A 160 -11.23 5.47 -9.32
N GLU A 161 -10.91 5.03 -10.55
CA GLU A 161 -11.15 3.66 -11.03
C GLU A 161 -9.99 2.70 -10.76
N MET A 162 -8.96 3.13 -10.04
CA MET A 162 -7.85 2.25 -9.66
C MET A 162 -8.36 1.05 -8.86
N ARG A 163 -7.95 -0.14 -9.30
CA ARG A 163 -8.02 -1.39 -8.55
C ARG A 163 -6.61 -1.91 -8.30
N LEU A 164 -6.37 -2.37 -7.09
CA LEU A 164 -5.07 -2.91 -6.69
C LEU A 164 -5.27 -4.34 -6.18
N GLU A 165 -4.58 -5.29 -6.80
CA GLU A 165 -4.38 -6.63 -6.24
C GLU A 165 -2.97 -6.72 -5.68
N GLU A 166 -2.82 -7.23 -4.46
CA GLU A 166 -1.55 -7.47 -3.81
C GLU A 166 -1.46 -8.94 -3.40
N ARG A 167 -0.31 -9.57 -3.63
CA ARG A 167 -0.04 -10.97 -3.24
C ARG A 167 1.14 -10.99 -2.29
N TRP A 168 0.88 -11.34 -1.04
CA TRP A 168 1.83 -11.30 0.06
C TRP A 168 2.22 -12.72 0.48
N ARG A 169 3.51 -13.03 0.48
CA ARG A 169 4.02 -14.35 0.84
C ARG A 169 5.22 -14.24 1.75
N ARG A 170 5.15 -14.82 2.95
CA ARG A 170 6.27 -14.88 3.88
C ARG A 170 7.16 -16.09 3.60
N VAL A 171 8.47 -15.88 3.55
CA VAL A 171 9.50 -16.91 3.38
C VAL A 171 10.58 -16.66 4.43
N GLY A 172 10.47 -17.32 5.59
CA GLY A 172 11.34 -17.07 6.74
C GLY A 172 11.25 -15.61 7.21
N ASP A 173 12.39 -14.91 7.16
CA ASP A 173 12.54 -13.50 7.55
C ASP A 173 12.36 -12.52 6.37
N THR A 174 11.80 -13.00 5.26
CA THR A 174 11.41 -12.14 4.14
C THR A 174 9.91 -12.17 3.90
N LEU A 175 9.37 -11.03 3.51
CA LEU A 175 8.01 -10.89 3.02
C LEU A 175 8.08 -10.45 1.55
N GLU A 176 7.63 -11.33 0.67
CA GLU A 176 7.57 -11.12 -0.77
C GLU A 176 6.21 -10.54 -1.14
N ILE A 177 6.21 -9.47 -1.94
CA ILE A 177 4.98 -8.80 -2.37
C ILE A 177 5.04 -8.57 -3.87
N THR A 178 3.98 -8.95 -4.56
CA THR A 178 3.71 -8.50 -5.93
C THR A 178 2.41 -7.72 -5.93
N MET A 179 2.36 -6.64 -6.70
CA MET A 179 1.20 -5.77 -6.83
C MET A 179 0.82 -5.65 -8.30
N THR A 180 -0.47 -5.71 -8.59
CA THR A 180 -1.03 -5.46 -9.93
C THR A 180 -2.03 -4.33 -9.82
N LEU A 181 -1.71 -3.20 -10.45
CA LEU A 181 -2.59 -2.05 -10.54
C LEU A 181 -3.34 -2.10 -11.87
N THR A 182 -4.66 -1.98 -11.84
CA THR A 182 -5.51 -1.82 -13.02
C THR A 182 -6.27 -0.52 -12.92
N ASP A 183 -6.08 0.37 -13.88
CA ASP A 183 -6.75 1.67 -13.95
C ASP A 183 -6.89 2.08 -15.41
N PRO A 184 -8.00 1.73 -16.08
CA PRO A 184 -8.20 1.95 -17.51
C PRO A 184 -8.35 3.44 -17.87
N LYS A 185 -8.67 4.32 -16.90
CA LYS A 185 -8.68 5.77 -17.12
C LYS A 185 -7.27 6.32 -17.24
N THR A 186 -6.28 5.73 -16.56
CA THR A 186 -4.90 6.25 -16.52
C THR A 186 -3.94 5.47 -17.41
N TYR A 187 -4.01 4.13 -17.42
CA TYR A 187 -3.08 3.23 -18.10
C TYR A 187 -3.80 2.35 -19.13
N SER A 188 -3.15 2.04 -20.24
CA SER A 188 -3.74 1.19 -21.30
C SER A 188 -3.72 -0.30 -20.96
N THR A 189 -2.85 -0.71 -20.06
CA THR A 189 -2.72 -2.10 -19.57
C THR A 189 -2.44 -2.10 -18.06
N PRO A 190 -2.72 -3.20 -17.34
CA PRO A 190 -2.34 -3.32 -15.94
C PRO A 190 -0.84 -3.07 -15.71
N TRP A 191 -0.52 -2.41 -14.60
CA TRP A 191 0.85 -2.21 -14.13
C TRP A 191 1.20 -3.27 -13.09
N VAL A 192 2.02 -4.24 -13.49
CA VAL A 192 2.51 -5.30 -12.61
C VAL A 192 3.85 -4.89 -12.01
N SER A 193 3.98 -5.02 -10.70
CA SER A 193 5.24 -4.78 -10.01
C SER A 193 6.24 -5.90 -10.23
N GLU A 194 7.52 -5.60 -10.11
CA GLU A 194 8.48 -6.66 -9.75
C GLU A 194 8.20 -7.17 -8.33
N LYS A 195 8.78 -8.31 -7.96
CA LYS A 195 8.70 -8.82 -6.60
C LYS A 195 9.42 -7.87 -5.64
N LYS A 196 8.69 -7.31 -4.67
CA LYS A 196 9.21 -6.48 -3.59
C LYS A 196 9.59 -7.36 -2.41
N ILE A 197 10.79 -7.17 -1.88
CA ILE A 197 11.34 -7.97 -0.78
C ILE A 197 11.47 -7.11 0.46
N PHE A 198 10.66 -7.40 1.46
CA PHE A 198 10.72 -6.79 2.78
C PHE A 198 11.50 -7.70 3.73
N LYS A 199 12.20 -7.10 4.70
CA LYS A 199 13.00 -7.81 5.70
C LYS A 199 12.42 -7.62 7.09
N LEU A 200 12.26 -8.72 7.83
CA LEU A 200 11.79 -8.71 9.20
C LEU A 200 12.75 -7.92 10.09
N GLN A 201 12.20 -7.09 10.98
CA GLN A 201 12.91 -6.28 11.95
C GLN A 201 12.50 -6.66 13.39
N PRO A 202 13.06 -7.74 13.96
CA PRO A 202 12.58 -8.30 15.22
C PRO A 202 12.88 -7.45 16.46
N LYS A 203 13.70 -6.40 16.33
CA LYS A 203 14.14 -5.53 17.44
C LYS A 203 13.73 -4.07 17.24
N GLU A 204 13.04 -3.76 16.15
CA GLU A 204 12.56 -2.40 15.90
C GLU A 204 11.21 -2.18 16.60
N GLU A 205 10.86 -0.92 16.76
CA GLU A 205 9.52 -0.46 17.13
C GLU A 205 9.06 0.56 16.10
N ILE A 206 7.74 0.67 15.90
CA ILE A 206 7.18 1.72 15.06
C ILE A 206 7.31 3.06 15.79
N ARG A 207 8.09 3.98 15.21
CA ARG A 207 8.29 5.31 15.80
C ARG A 207 7.06 6.20 15.58
N GLU A 208 6.92 7.18 16.47
CA GLU A 208 5.97 8.27 16.28
C GLU A 208 6.53 9.26 15.23
N GLU A 209 6.31 8.98 13.95
CA GLU A 209 6.67 9.88 12.84
C GLU A 209 5.41 10.51 12.25
N ILE A 210 4.97 11.62 12.85
CA ILE A 210 3.79 12.37 12.41
C ILE A 210 4.22 13.53 11.52
N CYS A 211 3.68 13.62 10.30
CA CYS A 211 3.80 14.85 9.51
C CYS A 211 2.79 15.88 10.02
N VAL A 212 3.28 16.97 10.61
CA VAL A 212 2.45 18.02 11.21
C VAL A 212 2.29 19.17 10.21
N PRO A 213 1.08 19.45 9.70
CA PRO A 213 0.88 20.46 8.66
C PRO A 213 1.35 21.87 9.04
N SER A 214 1.21 22.27 10.31
CA SER A 214 1.67 23.59 10.78
C SER A 214 3.19 23.71 10.78
N ILE A 215 3.91 22.64 11.14
CA ILE A 215 5.38 22.59 11.11
C ILE A 215 5.88 22.54 9.67
N GLU A 216 5.25 21.74 8.82
CA GLU A 216 5.60 21.66 7.40
C GLU A 216 5.37 23.00 6.68
N ALA A 217 4.26 23.70 6.97
CA ALA A 217 4.01 25.03 6.45
C ALA A 217 5.07 26.06 6.92
N GLU A 218 5.51 25.99 8.18
CA GLU A 218 6.59 26.82 8.68
C GLU A 218 7.93 26.48 8.02
N PHE A 219 8.26 25.20 7.89
CA PHE A 219 9.47 24.73 7.21
C PHE A 219 9.50 25.18 5.75
N ASN A 220 8.36 25.12 5.06
CA ASN A 220 8.23 25.59 3.68
C ASN A 220 8.60 27.08 3.59
N ARG A 221 7.95 27.90 4.41
CA ARG A 221 8.15 29.35 4.43
C ARG A 221 9.56 29.78 4.84
N ARG A 222 10.20 29.06 5.79
CA ARG A 222 11.50 29.45 6.37
C ARG A 222 12.69 28.86 5.62
N THR A 223 12.52 27.69 5.03
CA THR A 223 13.64 26.89 4.50
C THR A 223 13.42 26.56 3.03
N ARG A 224 12.32 25.87 2.69
CA ARG A 224 12.11 25.33 1.34
C ARG A 224 11.97 26.42 0.29
N ASP A 225 11.11 27.40 0.53
CA ASP A 225 10.79 28.46 -0.43
C ASP A 225 11.99 29.40 -0.65
N PRO A 226 12.67 29.91 0.40
CA PRO A 226 13.86 30.73 0.21
C PRO A 226 15.01 29.99 -0.47
N ALA A 227 15.20 28.69 -0.18
CA ALA A 227 16.23 27.88 -0.83
C ALA A 227 16.00 27.73 -2.35
N ALA A 228 14.75 27.88 -2.81
CA ALA A 228 14.39 27.90 -4.23
C ALA A 228 14.31 29.32 -4.82
N GLY A 229 14.68 30.37 -4.07
CA GLY A 229 14.63 31.75 -4.51
C GLY A 229 13.22 32.36 -4.55
N ILE A 230 12.22 31.70 -3.96
CA ILE A 230 10.87 32.25 -3.81
C ILE A 230 10.94 33.32 -2.70
N LYS A 231 10.67 34.56 -3.08
CA LYS A 231 10.58 35.69 -2.14
C LYS A 231 9.16 35.76 -1.57
N LYS A 232 9.07 36.11 -0.29
CA LYS A 232 7.80 36.33 0.42
C LYS A 232 6.98 37.45 -0.21
#